data_AF-A0A139DDV8-F1
#
_entry.id   AF-A0A139DDV8-F1
#
_cell.length_a   1.000
_cell.length_b   1.000
_cell.length_c   1.000
_cell.angle_alpha   90.00
_cell.angle_beta   90.00
_cell.angle_gamma   90.00
#
_symmetry.space_group_name_H-M   'P 1'
#
loop_
_entity.id
_entity.type
_entity.pdbx_description
1 polymer ?
#
loop_
_entity_poly.entity_id
_entity_poly.type
_entity_poly.pdbx_seq_one_letter_code
_entity_poly.pdbx_strand_id
1 'polypeptide(L)'
;SIMKLVTTYAALELLGPNYRWTTDFLTDGHMNGDTLDGNLYVRFSGDPKLTIERLWTTLGELRAMGISHITGDLVLDGSRFRVDGGFPKFDDSGDDPYAPFLVEPSAYLTNLNLLHFQVRSDERGTRAWSAPALQGITIDNQVTALPEGPCPARRNFDWTPVFHEGNQVTVRVTGELPQGCRTSKYLSLLSQEQYSASLIRSLLSDIGVQVSGGNRLAEVPEEAQLVAGSGDHDSRHQ
;
A
#
# COMPACT_ATOMS: atom_id res chain seq x y z
N SER A 1 -16.29 12.16 -16.36
CA SER A 1 -16.54 10.81 -16.89
C SER A 1 -17.96 10.39 -16.57
N ILE A 2 -18.76 10.05 -17.59
CA ILE A 2 -20.19 9.70 -17.47
C ILE A 2 -20.43 8.21 -17.13
N MET A 3 -19.49 7.32 -17.45
CA MET A 3 -19.61 5.87 -17.21
C MET A 3 -19.80 5.54 -15.72
N LYS A 4 -19.25 6.38 -14.83
CA LYS A 4 -19.40 6.24 -13.36
C LYS A 4 -20.86 6.26 -12.89
N LEU A 5 -21.79 6.87 -13.64
CA LEU A 5 -23.22 6.84 -13.31
C LEU A 5 -23.80 5.43 -13.46
N VAL A 6 -23.47 4.75 -14.56
CA VAL A 6 -23.93 3.37 -14.82
C VAL A 6 -23.36 2.42 -13.78
N THR A 7 -22.06 2.53 -13.48
CA THR A 7 -21.41 1.70 -12.45
C THR A 7 -21.99 1.95 -11.06
N THR A 8 -22.32 3.21 -10.72
CA THR A 8 -22.92 3.55 -9.41
C THR A 8 -24.31 2.95 -9.29
N TYR A 9 -25.14 3.06 -10.32
CA TYR A 9 -26.48 2.45 -10.33
C TYR A 9 -26.39 0.93 -10.14
N ALA A 10 -25.56 0.24 -10.92
CA ALA A 10 -25.39 -1.20 -10.80
C ALA A 10 -24.86 -1.62 -9.41
N ALA A 11 -23.90 -0.87 -8.84
CA ALA A 11 -23.37 -1.17 -7.50
C ALA A 11 -24.43 -1.00 -6.41
N LEU A 12 -25.27 0.03 -6.48
CA LEU A 12 -26.36 0.24 -5.52
C LEU A 12 -27.42 -0.85 -5.61
N GLU A 13 -27.78 -1.29 -6.82
CA GLU A 13 -28.77 -2.36 -7.02
C GLU A 13 -28.24 -3.73 -6.56
N LEU A 14 -26.97 -4.05 -6.84
CA LEU A 14 -26.39 -5.36 -6.55
C LEU A 14 -25.87 -5.51 -5.12
N LEU A 15 -25.22 -4.47 -4.58
CA LEU A 15 -24.57 -4.53 -3.26
C LEU A 15 -25.40 -3.84 -2.17
N GLY A 16 -26.28 -2.92 -2.57
CA GLY A 16 -27.01 -2.06 -1.64
C GLY A 16 -26.17 -0.88 -1.12
N PRO A 17 -26.83 0.17 -0.60
CA PRO A 17 -26.14 1.38 -0.13
C PRO A 17 -25.34 1.18 1.17
N ASN A 18 -25.59 0.07 1.88
CA ASN A 18 -24.94 -0.25 3.15
C ASN A 18 -23.76 -1.23 3.01
N TYR A 19 -23.41 -1.61 1.78
CA TYR A 19 -22.29 -2.51 1.55
C TYR A 19 -21.00 -1.94 2.13
N ARG A 20 -20.23 -2.80 2.82
CA ARG A 20 -18.91 -2.49 3.34
C ARG A 20 -17.94 -3.56 2.85
N TRP A 21 -16.80 -3.08 2.36
CA TRP A 21 -15.66 -3.95 2.11
C TRP A 21 -15.09 -4.44 3.44
N THR A 22 -14.49 -5.63 3.43
CA THR A 22 -13.83 -6.21 4.60
C THR A 22 -12.38 -6.53 4.27
N THR A 23 -11.54 -6.53 5.30
CA THR A 23 -10.18 -7.02 5.20
C THR A 23 -9.91 -7.72 6.51
N ASP A 24 -9.67 -9.02 6.41
CA ASP A 24 -9.59 -9.90 7.55
C ASP A 24 -8.13 -10.29 7.75
N PHE A 25 -7.66 -10.26 8.98
CA PHE A 25 -6.36 -10.77 9.40
C PHE A 25 -6.60 -12.09 10.11
N LEU A 26 -5.97 -13.17 9.65
CA LEU A 26 -6.18 -14.52 10.16
C LEU A 26 -4.86 -15.22 10.46
N THR A 27 -4.91 -16.32 11.21
CA THR A 27 -3.75 -17.19 11.45
C THR A 27 -4.14 -18.66 11.49
N ASP A 28 -3.22 -19.52 11.06
CA ASP A 28 -3.26 -20.99 11.22
C ASP A 28 -2.48 -21.45 12.47
N GLY A 29 -1.87 -20.50 13.19
CA GLY A 29 -0.97 -20.76 14.30
C GLY A 29 -1.60 -20.68 15.68
N HIS A 30 -0.75 -20.82 16.70
CA HIS A 30 -1.13 -20.64 18.10
C HIS A 30 -0.21 -19.65 18.81
N MET A 31 -0.70 -19.04 19.89
CA MET A 31 0.12 -18.16 20.73
C MET A 31 1.04 -18.97 21.65
N ASN A 32 2.32 -18.61 21.67
CA ASN A 32 3.34 -19.08 22.58
C ASN A 32 4.00 -17.87 23.26
N GLY A 33 3.47 -17.47 24.41
CA GLY A 33 3.83 -16.19 25.03
C GLY A 33 3.38 -15.01 24.17
N ASP A 34 4.32 -14.16 23.74
CA ASP A 34 4.08 -13.04 22.84
C ASP A 34 4.36 -13.36 21.36
N THR A 35 4.62 -14.64 21.06
CA THR A 35 4.95 -15.13 19.72
C THR A 35 3.76 -15.90 19.13
N LEU A 36 3.35 -15.52 17.92
CA LEU A 36 2.42 -16.29 17.10
C LEU A 36 3.21 -17.33 16.29
N ASP A 37 3.07 -18.59 16.66
CA ASP A 37 3.69 -19.72 15.97
C ASP A 37 2.79 -20.16 14.80
N GLY A 38 2.90 -19.44 13.68
CA GLY A 38 2.15 -19.68 12.46
C GLY A 38 2.25 -18.50 11.48
N ASN A 39 1.46 -18.55 10.43
CA ASN A 39 1.40 -17.52 9.40
C ASN A 39 0.41 -16.41 9.78
N LEU A 40 0.65 -15.20 9.27
CA LEU A 40 -0.34 -14.12 9.27
C LEU A 40 -0.94 -14.01 7.87
N TYR A 41 -2.22 -14.33 7.74
CA TYR A 41 -2.99 -14.18 6.53
C TYR A 41 -3.69 -12.84 6.48
N VAL A 42 -3.78 -12.25 5.29
CA VAL A 42 -4.55 -11.05 5.01
C VAL A 42 -5.49 -11.35 3.86
N ARG A 43 -6.77 -11.51 4.16
CA ARG A 43 -7.82 -11.77 3.17
C ARG A 43 -8.40 -10.46 2.71
N PHE A 44 -8.13 -10.11 1.46
CA PHE A 44 -8.60 -8.87 0.86
C PHE A 44 -9.92 -9.08 0.13
N SER A 45 -10.89 -8.18 0.37
CA SER A 45 -12.13 -8.15 -0.40
C SER A 45 -12.12 -7.12 -1.54
N GLY A 46 -11.07 -6.30 -1.69
CA GLY A 46 -10.97 -5.23 -2.70
C GLY A 46 -11.37 -3.83 -2.23
N ASP A 47 -11.20 -3.52 -0.94
CA ASP A 47 -11.53 -2.21 -0.37
C ASP A 47 -10.70 -1.07 -1.02
N PRO A 48 -11.32 -0.16 -1.81
CA PRO A 48 -10.60 0.92 -2.48
C PRO A 48 -10.17 2.05 -1.52
N LYS A 49 -10.51 1.93 -0.22
CA LYS A 49 -10.24 2.89 0.85
C LYS A 49 -9.59 2.21 2.06
N LEU A 50 -8.85 1.11 1.85
CA LEU A 50 -7.97 0.55 2.86
C LEU A 50 -6.72 1.43 3.04
N THR A 51 -6.86 2.50 3.83
CA THR A 51 -5.79 3.50 4.04
C THR A 51 -4.76 3.06 5.08
N ILE A 52 -3.64 3.76 5.15
CA ILE A 52 -2.60 3.55 6.17
C ILE A 52 -3.20 3.64 7.58
N GLU A 53 -4.08 4.61 7.84
CA GLU A 53 -4.68 4.82 9.16
C GLU A 53 -5.59 3.66 9.57
N ARG A 54 -6.37 3.12 8.62
CA ARG A 54 -7.22 1.94 8.87
C ARG A 54 -6.39 0.69 9.11
N LEU A 55 -5.34 0.49 8.31
CA LEU A 55 -4.40 -0.60 8.51
C LEU A 55 -3.67 -0.48 9.84
N TRP A 56 -3.16 0.70 10.18
CA TRP A 56 -2.50 0.96 11.46
C TRP A 56 -3.41 0.64 12.65
N THR A 57 -4.68 1.05 12.57
CA THR A 57 -5.66 0.77 13.63
C THR A 57 -5.92 -0.73 13.75
N THR A 58 -6.18 -1.42 12.64
CA THR A 58 -6.48 -2.87 12.64
C THR A 58 -5.26 -3.70 13.07
N LEU A 59 -4.06 -3.36 12.59
CA LEU A 59 -2.81 -4.03 12.98
C LEU A 59 -2.44 -3.73 14.43
N GLY A 60 -2.81 -2.54 14.94
CA GLY A 60 -2.67 -2.19 16.35
C GLY A 60 -3.43 -3.14 17.28
N GLU A 61 -4.52 -3.75 16.83
CA GLU A 61 -5.25 -4.79 17.59
C GLU A 61 -4.37 -6.03 17.82
N LEU A 62 -3.58 -6.44 16.81
CA LEU A 62 -2.63 -7.55 16.96
C LEU A 62 -1.63 -7.28 18.09
N ARG A 63 -1.09 -6.07 18.13
CA ARG A 63 -0.18 -5.64 19.20
C ARG A 63 -0.89 -5.60 20.55
N ALA A 64 -2.13 -5.10 20.61
CA ALA A 64 -2.92 -5.03 21.84
C ALA A 64 -3.29 -6.43 22.38
N MET A 65 -3.39 -7.44 21.52
CA MET A 65 -3.54 -8.85 21.92
C MET A 65 -2.25 -9.48 22.46
N GLY A 66 -1.14 -8.73 22.49
CA GLY A 66 0.15 -9.20 23.02
C GLY A 66 1.05 -9.86 21.98
N ILE A 67 0.73 -9.78 20.68
CA ILE A 67 1.62 -10.28 19.64
C ILE A 67 2.81 -9.31 19.50
N SER A 68 4.02 -9.84 19.61
CA SER A 68 5.31 -9.17 19.34
C SER A 68 6.02 -9.80 18.14
N HIS A 69 5.81 -11.09 17.91
CA HIS A 69 6.55 -11.86 16.91
C HIS A 69 5.61 -12.82 16.18
N ILE A 70 5.85 -13.01 14.89
CA ILE A 70 5.14 -13.97 14.03
C ILE A 70 6.23 -14.81 13.35
N THR A 71 6.29 -16.10 13.62
CA THR A 71 7.38 -16.96 13.12
C THR A 71 7.20 -17.38 11.66
N GLY A 72 5.96 -17.42 11.16
CA GLY A 72 5.64 -17.78 9.79
C GLY A 72 5.65 -16.62 8.79
N ASP A 73 5.04 -16.87 7.63
CA ASP A 73 4.97 -15.96 6.49
C ASP A 73 3.86 -14.91 6.64
N LEU A 74 4.00 -13.78 5.94
CA LEU A 74 2.89 -12.90 5.62
C LEU A 74 2.25 -13.38 4.31
N VAL A 75 1.01 -13.86 4.39
CA VAL A 75 0.29 -14.45 3.25
C VAL A 75 -0.86 -13.56 2.83
N LEU A 76 -0.88 -13.11 1.58
CA LEU A 76 -1.96 -12.29 1.04
C LEU A 76 -2.91 -13.14 0.20
N ASP A 77 -4.19 -13.07 0.50
CA ASP A 77 -5.28 -13.72 -0.24
C ASP A 77 -6.14 -12.66 -0.95
N GLY A 78 -6.00 -12.58 -2.27
CA GLY A 78 -6.81 -11.72 -3.14
C GLY A 78 -7.75 -12.50 -4.06
N SER A 79 -8.09 -13.74 -3.72
CA SER A 79 -8.92 -14.64 -4.53
C SER A 79 -10.28 -14.05 -4.92
N ARG A 80 -10.81 -13.10 -4.14
CA ARG A 80 -12.06 -12.36 -4.44
C ARG A 80 -12.07 -11.63 -5.78
N PHE A 81 -10.91 -11.25 -6.32
CA PHE A 81 -10.78 -10.58 -7.62
C PHE A 81 -10.22 -11.52 -8.71
N ARG A 82 -10.21 -12.85 -8.47
CA ARG A 82 -9.82 -13.82 -9.49
C ARG A 82 -10.92 -13.90 -10.55
N VAL A 83 -10.69 -13.21 -11.67
CA VAL A 83 -11.56 -13.22 -12.85
C VAL A 83 -10.92 -14.07 -13.93
N ASP A 84 -11.67 -15.03 -14.48
CA ASP A 84 -11.22 -15.85 -15.60
C ASP A 84 -10.87 -14.98 -16.81
N GLY A 85 -9.65 -15.13 -17.33
CA GLY A 85 -9.12 -14.32 -18.42
C GLY A 85 -8.58 -12.94 -18.03
N GLY A 86 -8.63 -12.58 -16.74
CA GLY A 86 -8.11 -11.31 -16.21
C GLY A 86 -8.97 -10.09 -16.55
N PHE A 87 -8.52 -8.91 -16.13
CA PHE A 87 -9.18 -7.65 -16.49
C PHE A 87 -8.75 -7.18 -17.90
N PRO A 88 -9.65 -6.54 -18.66
CA PRO A 88 -9.26 -5.89 -19.90
C PRO A 88 -8.22 -4.80 -19.62
N LYS A 89 -7.18 -4.72 -20.45
CA LYS A 89 -6.17 -3.66 -20.35
C LYS A 89 -6.79 -2.32 -20.72
N PHE A 90 -6.49 -1.30 -19.92
CA PHE A 90 -6.77 0.08 -20.28
C PHE A 90 -5.57 0.65 -21.02
N ASP A 91 -5.77 1.11 -22.24
CA ASP A 91 -4.75 1.78 -23.04
C ASP A 91 -4.85 3.29 -22.82
N ASP A 92 -3.95 3.83 -22.01
CA ASP A 92 -3.85 5.28 -21.82
C ASP A 92 -2.91 5.87 -22.88
N SER A 93 -3.33 6.97 -23.50
CA SER A 93 -2.53 7.65 -24.54
C SER A 93 -1.39 8.51 -23.96
N GLY A 94 -1.17 8.48 -22.64
CA GLY A 94 -0.24 9.31 -21.91
C GLY A 94 1.15 8.70 -21.71
N ASP A 95 2.09 9.55 -21.31
CA ASP A 95 3.51 9.20 -21.18
C ASP A 95 3.94 8.76 -19.76
N ASP A 96 3.03 8.76 -18.77
CA ASP A 96 3.34 8.41 -17.38
C ASP A 96 2.56 7.17 -16.92
N PRO A 97 3.09 5.95 -17.13
CA PRO A 97 2.41 4.70 -16.74
C PRO A 97 2.25 4.53 -15.23
N TYR A 98 2.92 5.38 -14.42
CA TYR A 98 2.88 5.33 -12.96
C TYR A 98 1.96 6.39 -12.37
N ALA A 99 1.18 7.06 -13.21
CA ALA A 99 0.29 8.12 -12.80
C ALA A 99 -0.77 7.62 -11.81
N PRO A 100 -1.10 8.40 -10.75
CA PRO A 100 -2.04 7.95 -9.72
C PRO A 100 -3.45 7.60 -10.20
N PHE A 101 -3.86 8.10 -11.36
CA PHE A 101 -5.18 7.84 -11.94
C PHE A 101 -5.21 6.61 -12.87
N LEU A 102 -4.06 5.95 -13.09
CA LEU A 102 -3.92 4.73 -13.90
C LEU A 102 -3.75 3.47 -13.05
N VAL A 103 -3.81 3.58 -11.72
CA VAL A 103 -3.73 2.41 -10.83
C VAL A 103 -4.87 1.43 -11.13
N GLU A 104 -4.49 0.20 -11.49
CA GLU A 104 -5.45 -0.84 -11.83
C GLU A 104 -6.24 -1.33 -10.60
N PRO A 105 -7.53 -1.69 -10.75
CA PRO A 105 -8.30 -2.34 -9.70
C PRO A 105 -7.64 -3.67 -9.29
N SER A 106 -7.51 -3.89 -7.98
CA SER A 106 -6.93 -5.11 -7.43
C SER A 106 -7.57 -5.43 -6.08
N ALA A 107 -7.69 -6.71 -5.74
CA ALA A 107 -8.08 -7.11 -4.38
C ALA A 107 -7.04 -6.60 -3.38
N TYR A 108 -5.76 -6.65 -3.73
CA TYR A 108 -4.64 -6.25 -2.87
C TYR A 108 -4.48 -4.73 -2.76
N LEU A 109 -5.44 -3.90 -3.18
CA LEU A 109 -5.26 -2.45 -3.16
C LEU A 109 -5.21 -1.92 -1.73
N THR A 110 -4.06 -1.40 -1.31
CA THR A 110 -3.90 -0.64 -0.06
C THR A 110 -3.40 0.76 -0.36
N ASN A 111 -3.86 1.75 0.38
CA ASN A 111 -3.45 3.15 0.28
C ASN A 111 -3.30 3.67 -1.17
N LEU A 112 -4.26 3.28 -2.02
CA LEU A 112 -4.33 3.62 -3.44
C LEU A 112 -3.12 3.15 -4.28
N ASN A 113 -2.24 2.28 -3.75
CA ASN A 113 -0.96 1.88 -4.35
C ASN A 113 -0.01 3.07 -4.62
N LEU A 114 -0.11 4.13 -3.83
CA LEU A 114 0.64 5.37 -4.08
C LEU A 114 1.80 5.56 -3.11
N LEU A 115 2.92 6.00 -3.68
CA LEU A 115 4.05 6.57 -2.98
C LEU A 115 4.05 8.08 -3.21
N HIS A 116 4.13 8.86 -2.13
CA HIS A 116 4.30 10.30 -2.17
C HIS A 116 5.77 10.66 -1.97
N PHE A 117 6.45 11.01 -3.05
CA PHE A 117 7.82 11.48 -3.01
C PHE A 117 7.88 12.98 -2.78
N GLN A 118 8.80 13.42 -1.94
CA GLN A 118 8.98 14.82 -1.59
C GLN A 118 10.46 15.16 -1.57
N VAL A 119 10.81 16.36 -2.05
CA VAL A 119 12.12 16.99 -1.83
C VAL A 119 11.90 18.36 -1.20
N ARG A 120 12.69 18.69 -0.18
CA ARG A 120 12.75 20.01 0.43
C ARG A 120 14.18 20.53 0.44
N SER A 121 14.35 21.81 0.20
CA SER A 121 15.64 22.52 0.34
C SER A 121 15.61 23.41 1.58
N ASP A 122 16.61 23.28 2.44
CA ASP A 122 16.85 24.17 3.58
C ASP A 122 18.35 24.52 3.68
N GLU A 123 18.78 25.19 4.75
CA GLU A 123 20.18 25.60 4.96
C GLU A 123 21.18 24.42 4.88
N ARG A 124 20.72 23.19 5.08
CA ARG A 124 21.53 21.96 5.02
C ARG A 124 21.60 21.35 3.61
N GLY A 125 20.99 21.98 2.62
CA GLY A 125 20.86 21.48 1.25
C GLY A 125 19.51 20.79 1.00
N THR A 126 19.48 19.86 0.05
CA THR A 126 18.26 19.14 -0.34
C THR A 126 18.12 17.82 0.42
N ARG A 127 16.90 17.53 0.87
CA ARG A 127 16.51 16.25 1.49
C ARG A 127 15.29 15.69 0.79
N ALA A 128 15.32 14.40 0.52
CA ALA A 128 14.23 13.69 -0.13
C ALA A 128 13.75 12.52 0.72
N TRP A 129 12.45 12.24 0.67
CA TRP A 129 11.82 11.11 1.35
C TRP A 129 10.55 10.68 0.62
N SER A 130 10.07 9.47 0.91
CA SER A 130 8.77 8.97 0.46
C SER A 130 7.83 8.76 1.64
N ALA A 131 6.53 8.81 1.38
CA ALA A 131 5.49 8.34 2.29
C ALA A 131 4.54 7.39 1.53
N PRO A 132 4.32 6.15 2.02
CA PRO A 132 5.03 5.50 3.13
C PRO A 132 6.53 5.29 2.85
N ALA A 133 7.31 5.08 3.92
CA ALA A 133 8.72 4.75 3.84
C ALA A 133 8.89 3.22 3.74
N LEU A 134 8.85 2.69 2.52
CA LEU A 134 8.94 1.25 2.27
C LEU A 134 10.39 0.84 2.02
N GLN A 135 10.82 -0.30 2.58
CA GLN A 135 12.21 -0.79 2.48
C GLN A 135 12.71 -1.00 1.04
N GLY A 136 11.81 -1.30 0.08
CA GLY A 136 12.14 -1.49 -1.33
C GLY A 136 12.26 -0.20 -2.15
N ILE A 137 12.06 0.97 -1.53
CA ILE A 137 12.05 2.27 -2.21
C ILE A 137 13.24 3.11 -1.75
N THR A 138 14.09 3.48 -2.71
CA THR A 138 15.21 4.40 -2.49
C THR A 138 15.06 5.64 -3.35
N ILE A 139 15.60 6.78 -2.90
CA ILE A 139 15.59 8.03 -3.65
C ILE A 139 17.02 8.46 -3.97
N ASP A 140 17.33 8.60 -5.26
CA ASP A 140 18.57 9.19 -5.77
C ASP A 140 18.34 10.70 -5.94
N ASN A 141 18.59 11.46 -4.87
CA ASN A 141 18.37 12.91 -4.83
C ASN A 141 19.52 13.66 -5.52
N GLN A 142 19.31 14.06 -6.77
CA GLN A 142 20.23 14.86 -7.57
C GLN A 142 19.71 16.30 -7.77
N VAL A 143 18.87 16.79 -6.85
CA VAL A 143 18.36 18.16 -6.89
C VAL A 143 19.43 19.13 -6.40
N THR A 144 19.75 20.12 -7.23
CA THR A 144 20.69 21.20 -6.90
C THR A 144 20.00 22.22 -6.00
N ALA A 145 20.59 22.48 -4.83
CA ALA A 145 20.13 23.55 -3.95
C ALA A 145 20.53 24.92 -4.51
N LEU A 146 19.59 25.86 -4.55
CA LEU A 146 19.85 27.26 -4.89
C LEU A 146 19.66 28.16 -3.66
N PRO A 147 20.24 29.38 -3.64
CA PRO A 147 19.87 30.40 -2.66
C PRO A 147 18.36 30.68 -2.65
N GLU A 148 17.89 31.37 -1.61
CA GLU A 148 16.48 31.76 -1.50
C GLU A 148 15.95 32.46 -2.76
N GLY A 149 14.72 32.11 -3.14
CA GLY A 149 14.11 32.59 -4.38
C GLY A 149 12.71 32.02 -4.61
N PRO A 150 12.06 32.35 -5.73
CA PRO A 150 10.72 31.86 -6.04
C PRO A 150 10.73 30.35 -6.27
N CYS A 151 9.74 29.65 -5.70
CA CYS A 151 9.67 28.20 -5.86
C CYS A 151 9.26 27.80 -7.29
N PRO A 152 10.03 26.90 -7.94
CA PRO A 152 9.73 26.44 -9.28
C PRO A 152 8.46 25.58 -9.32
N ALA A 153 7.83 25.50 -10.50
CA ALA A 153 6.69 24.63 -10.72
C ALA A 153 7.09 23.15 -10.64
N ARG A 154 6.19 22.28 -10.18
CA ARG A 154 6.45 20.84 -10.04
C ARG A 154 6.91 20.15 -11.34
N ARG A 155 6.45 20.64 -12.49
CA ARG A 155 6.84 20.13 -13.83
C ARG A 155 8.31 20.37 -14.19
N ASN A 156 9.02 21.23 -13.45
CA ASN A 156 10.44 21.51 -13.66
C ASN A 156 11.34 20.47 -12.98
N PHE A 157 10.77 19.44 -12.34
CA PHE A 157 11.49 18.34 -11.73
C PHE A 157 11.22 17.08 -12.51
N ASP A 158 12.28 16.38 -12.87
CA ASP A 158 12.17 15.05 -13.46
C ASP A 158 12.26 13.99 -12.37
N TRP A 159 11.35 13.01 -12.43
CA TRP A 159 11.23 11.92 -11.47
C TRP A 159 11.25 10.61 -12.26
N THR A 160 12.41 9.97 -12.28
CA THR A 160 12.67 8.78 -13.09
C THR A 160 12.78 7.54 -12.19
N PRO A 161 11.83 6.59 -12.26
CA PRO A 161 11.98 5.32 -11.57
C PRO A 161 12.96 4.40 -12.32
N VAL A 162 13.83 3.73 -11.57
CA VAL A 162 14.75 2.68 -12.04
C VAL A 162 14.45 1.42 -11.25
N PHE A 163 14.08 0.35 -11.97
CA PHE A 163 13.73 -0.93 -11.39
C PHE A 163 14.96 -1.84 -11.34
N HIS A 164 15.13 -2.53 -10.22
CA HIS A 164 16.22 -3.45 -9.97
C HIS A 164 15.69 -4.85 -9.67
N GLU A 165 16.59 -5.84 -9.62
CA GLU A 165 16.25 -7.17 -9.14
C GLU A 165 15.76 -7.14 -7.68
N GLY A 166 14.97 -8.14 -7.28
CA GLY A 166 14.49 -8.26 -5.89
C GLY A 166 13.44 -7.22 -5.49
N ASN A 167 12.67 -6.67 -6.45
CA ASN A 167 11.60 -5.70 -6.23
C ASN A 167 12.06 -4.37 -5.60
N GLN A 168 13.31 -3.98 -5.85
CA GLN A 168 13.83 -2.68 -5.44
C GLN A 168 13.60 -1.63 -6.53
N VAL A 169 13.21 -0.43 -6.12
CA VAL A 169 13.02 0.71 -7.03
C VAL A 169 13.79 1.91 -6.50
N THR A 170 14.66 2.46 -7.34
CA THR A 170 15.32 3.74 -7.09
C THR A 170 14.62 4.82 -7.89
N VAL A 171 14.09 5.85 -7.22
CA VAL A 171 13.53 7.02 -7.89
C VAL A 171 14.57 8.11 -7.92
N ARG A 172 15.11 8.39 -9.11
CA ARG A 172 15.98 9.55 -9.33
C ARG A 172 15.13 10.80 -9.45
N VAL A 173 15.55 11.86 -8.77
CA VAL A 173 14.95 13.19 -8.90
C VAL A 173 16.01 14.22 -9.24
N THR A 174 15.78 14.99 -10.31
CA THR A 174 16.66 16.07 -10.77
C THR A 174 15.90 17.39 -10.86
N GLY A 175 16.63 18.49 -10.80
CA GLY A 175 16.09 19.85 -10.90
C GLY A 175 16.85 20.82 -10.00
N GLU A 176 16.35 22.04 -9.91
CA GLU A 176 16.91 23.09 -9.07
C GLU A 176 15.87 23.53 -8.04
N LEU A 177 16.26 23.66 -6.77
CA LEU A 177 15.32 23.98 -5.69
C LEU A 177 15.92 25.04 -4.74
N PRO A 178 15.41 26.28 -4.80
CA PRO A 178 15.75 27.35 -3.84
C PRO A 178 15.51 26.93 -2.39
N GLN A 179 16.35 27.44 -1.48
CA GLN A 179 16.15 27.28 -0.04
C GLN A 179 14.74 27.75 0.38
N GLY A 180 14.09 26.99 1.25
CA GLY A 180 12.71 27.22 1.70
C GLY A 180 11.64 26.57 0.80
N CYS A 181 12.01 26.11 -0.40
CA CYS A 181 11.06 25.47 -1.33
C CYS A 181 10.95 23.95 -1.14
N ARG A 182 9.84 23.42 -1.65
CA ARG A 182 9.57 21.97 -1.73
C ARG A 182 8.97 21.58 -3.08
N THR A 183 9.21 20.36 -3.51
CA THR A 183 8.54 19.72 -4.66
C THR A 183 8.08 18.32 -4.28
N SER A 184 7.15 17.74 -5.04
CA SER A 184 6.62 16.41 -4.78
C SER A 184 5.97 15.77 -6.00
N LYS A 185 6.00 14.44 -6.07
CA LYS A 185 5.27 13.63 -7.08
C LYS A 185 4.64 12.41 -6.41
N TYR A 186 3.43 12.05 -6.86
CA TYR A 186 2.82 10.76 -6.53
C TYR A 186 3.10 9.79 -7.66
N LEU A 187 3.53 8.57 -7.32
CA LEU A 187 3.81 7.51 -8.28
C LEU A 187 3.28 6.17 -7.75
N SER A 188 2.72 5.36 -8.64
CA SER A 188 2.37 3.95 -8.39
C SER A 188 3.43 3.06 -9.03
N LEU A 189 4.46 2.66 -8.26
CA LEU A 189 5.65 2.00 -8.80
C LEU A 189 5.67 0.48 -8.60
N LEU A 190 5.07 0.00 -7.51
CA LEU A 190 5.09 -1.41 -7.14
C LEU A 190 3.83 -2.10 -7.64
N SER A 191 3.89 -3.42 -7.84
CA SER A 191 2.67 -4.22 -7.96
C SER A 191 1.86 -4.10 -6.66
N GLN A 192 0.54 -4.23 -6.73
CA GLN A 192 -0.34 -4.07 -5.58
C GLN A 192 -0.03 -5.10 -4.48
N GLU A 193 0.40 -6.30 -4.86
CA GLU A 193 0.86 -7.33 -3.92
C GLU A 193 2.12 -6.90 -3.18
N GLN A 194 3.13 -6.41 -3.93
CA GLN A 194 4.40 -5.98 -3.36
C GLN A 194 4.23 -4.75 -2.47
N TYR A 195 3.43 -3.78 -2.90
CA TYR A 195 3.11 -2.58 -2.14
C TYR A 195 2.41 -2.94 -0.83
N SER A 196 1.35 -3.76 -0.90
CA SER A 196 0.56 -4.12 0.27
C SER A 196 1.33 -4.95 1.27
N ALA A 197 2.11 -5.94 0.82
CA ALA A 197 2.98 -6.69 1.70
C ALA A 197 4.02 -5.78 2.39
N SER A 198 4.67 -4.90 1.62
CA SER A 198 5.66 -3.96 2.15
C SER A 198 5.06 -2.96 3.14
N LEU A 199 3.87 -2.44 2.85
CA LEU A 199 3.16 -1.52 3.72
C LEU A 199 2.77 -2.21 5.02
N ILE A 200 2.14 -3.38 4.96
CA ILE A 200 1.70 -4.12 6.15
C ILE A 200 2.90 -4.46 7.04
N ARG A 201 4.02 -4.94 6.47
CA ARG A 201 5.24 -5.19 7.25
C ARG A 201 5.82 -3.93 7.87
N SER A 202 5.81 -2.80 7.15
CA SER A 202 6.30 -1.53 7.68
C SER A 202 5.46 -1.09 8.88
N LEU A 203 4.12 -1.14 8.76
CA LEU A 203 3.22 -0.77 9.86
C LEU A 203 3.35 -1.72 11.06
N LEU A 204 3.45 -3.04 10.83
CA LEU A 204 3.72 -4.02 11.89
C LEU A 204 5.03 -3.72 12.62
N SER A 205 6.10 -3.44 11.88
CA SER A 205 7.40 -3.10 12.44
C SER A 205 7.34 -1.81 13.27
N ASP A 206 6.62 -0.79 12.80
CA ASP A 206 6.46 0.49 13.50
C ASP A 206 5.70 0.35 14.83
N ILE A 207 4.79 -0.64 14.94
CA ILE A 207 4.09 -0.97 16.20
C ILE A 207 4.81 -2.06 17.03
N GLY A 208 6.01 -2.47 16.61
CA GLY A 208 6.85 -3.43 17.34
C GLY A 208 6.47 -4.90 17.15
N VAL A 209 5.77 -5.23 16.07
CA VAL A 209 5.48 -6.62 15.66
C VAL A 209 6.42 -7.03 14.53
N GLN A 210 7.19 -8.09 14.73
CA GLN A 210 8.11 -8.63 13.73
C GLN A 210 7.56 -9.88 13.06
N VAL A 211 7.67 -9.95 11.73
CA VAL A 211 7.35 -11.15 10.95
C VAL A 211 8.65 -11.75 10.45
N SER A 212 8.90 -13.03 10.76
CA SER A 212 10.15 -13.72 10.40
C SER A 212 10.13 -14.31 8.99
N GLY A 213 8.98 -14.86 8.56
CA GLY A 213 8.83 -15.45 7.24
C GLY A 213 8.76 -14.43 6.11
N GLY A 214 8.66 -14.96 4.89
CA GLY A 214 8.59 -14.19 3.65
C GLY A 214 7.20 -13.64 3.35
N ASN A 215 7.03 -13.14 2.13
CA ASN A 215 5.73 -12.74 1.60
C ASN A 215 5.25 -13.80 0.61
N ARG A 216 3.99 -14.21 0.69
CA ARG A 216 3.38 -15.20 -0.21
C ARG A 216 2.00 -14.80 -0.65
N LEU A 217 1.58 -15.33 -1.79
CA LEU A 217 0.20 -15.26 -2.27
C LEU A 217 -0.39 -16.66 -2.17
N ALA A 218 -1.47 -16.80 -1.42
CA ALA A 218 -2.21 -18.06 -1.31
C ALA A 218 -3.62 -17.78 -0.79
N GLU A 219 -4.55 -18.70 -1.04
CA GLU A 219 -5.87 -18.66 -0.41
C GLU A 219 -5.73 -18.94 1.10
N VAL A 220 -6.53 -18.25 1.91
CA VAL A 220 -6.56 -18.49 3.35
C VAL A 220 -7.21 -19.86 3.63
N PRO A 221 -6.56 -20.76 4.41
CA PRO A 221 -7.13 -22.05 4.79
C PRO A 221 -8.48 -21.94 5.51
N GLU A 222 -9.32 -22.97 5.42
CA GLU A 222 -10.64 -22.99 6.07
C GLU A 222 -10.53 -22.96 7.60
N GLU A 223 -9.48 -23.57 8.15
CA GLU A 223 -9.18 -23.66 9.58
C GLU A 223 -8.55 -22.40 10.17
N ALA A 224 -8.22 -21.40 9.34
CA ALA A 224 -7.58 -20.18 9.81
C ALA A 224 -8.54 -19.36 10.70
N GLN A 225 -8.02 -18.90 11.83
CA GLN A 225 -8.78 -18.18 12.84
C GLN A 225 -8.63 -16.67 12.63
N LEU A 226 -9.75 -15.95 12.67
CA LEU A 226 -9.77 -14.49 12.61
C LEU A 226 -9.10 -13.90 13.86
N VAL A 227 -8.13 -13.01 13.66
CA VAL A 227 -7.44 -12.28 14.73
C VAL A 227 -7.82 -10.80 14.78
N ALA A 228 -8.05 -10.17 13.63
CA ALA A 228 -8.50 -8.78 13.53
C ALA A 228 -9.20 -8.53 12.19
N GLY A 229 -10.00 -7.45 12.07
CA GLY A 229 -10.71 -7.14 10.83
C GLY A 229 -11.07 -5.67 10.69
N SER A 230 -11.05 -5.14 9.46
CA SER A 230 -11.31 -3.71 9.18
C SER A 230 -12.78 -3.34 8.99
N GLY A 231 -13.70 -4.31 9.13
CA GLY A 231 -15.14 -4.14 9.05
C GLY A 231 -15.85 -4.71 10.29
N ASP A 232 -17.08 -4.27 10.55
CA ASP A 232 -17.90 -4.83 11.62
C ASP A 232 -18.18 -6.31 11.31
N HIS A 233 -17.45 -7.19 12.00
CA HIS A 233 -17.85 -8.58 12.15
C HIS A 233 -18.97 -8.63 13.20
N ASP A 234 -20.12 -8.05 12.86
CA ASP A 234 -21.34 -8.37 13.58
C ASP A 234 -21.59 -9.85 13.32
N SER A 235 -21.39 -10.66 14.36
CA SER A 235 -21.48 -12.11 14.38
C SER A 235 -22.84 -12.55 13.84
N ARG A 236 -22.95 -12.73 12.53
CA ARG A 236 -24.08 -13.42 11.91
C ARG A 236 -23.68 -14.86 11.68
N HIS A 237 -23.75 -15.63 12.76
CA HIS A 237 -24.42 -16.91 12.66
C HIS A 237 -25.87 -16.64 12.26
N GLN A 238 -26.19 -16.84 10.98
CA GLN A 238 -27.46 -17.39 10.53
C GLN A 238 -27.18 -18.38 9.42
#